data_AF-A0A6J5DR42-F1
#
_entry.id   AF-A0A6J5DR42-F1
#
_cell.length_a   1.000
_cell.length_b   1.000
_cell.length_c   1.000
_cell.angle_alpha   90.00
_cell.angle_beta   90.00
_cell.angle_gamma   90.00
#
_symmetry.space_group_name_H-M   'P 1'
#
loop_
_entity.id
_entity.type
_entity.pdbx_description
1 polymer ?
#
loop_
_entity_poly.entity_id
_entity_poly.type
_entity_poly.pdbx_seq_one_letter_code
_entity_poly.pdbx_strand_id
1 'polypeptide(L)'
;MARINFTAGRVRDFPDKFYFLDVHLHRCLQAAQMDRARRITLHLAIDSVHADSRIAQALAPISADNVGLFCTPIVNLFEHTGAKLSRGEIVADYPLVPKPNRPAMRGIYSIDAVRDPSDGAVIPSLNAWGTRTGERFWLARHDSYAAIHHPGRETSLVLLRADGTAAAKMPLQLSADLACTNRDWPSRIRIGSPMGDLKNENDQVPCKITLLKQPTPTYSASREAEAQWRVIALTTANLTQLTREGWPDFVKLMRQLAPSTSARFRS
;
A
#
# COMPACT_ATOMS: atom_id res chain seq x y z
N MET A 1 20.26 -0.07 -15.84
CA MET A 1 19.07 -0.93 -15.69
C MET A 1 18.95 -1.29 -14.22
N ALA A 2 18.33 -0.41 -13.42
CA ALA A 2 18.12 -0.66 -12.00
C ALA A 2 16.79 -1.41 -11.86
N ARG A 3 16.86 -2.69 -11.47
CA ARG A 3 15.68 -3.42 -11.01
C ARG A 3 15.39 -2.95 -9.60
N ILE A 4 14.57 -1.92 -9.46
CA ILE A 4 13.89 -1.62 -8.21
C ILE A 4 12.59 -2.40 -8.26
N ASN A 5 12.49 -3.45 -7.44
CA ASN A 5 11.29 -4.26 -7.31
C ASN A 5 10.17 -3.40 -6.71
N PHE A 6 9.32 -2.82 -7.54
CA PHE A 6 8.07 -2.22 -7.10
C PHE A 6 6.94 -3.20 -7.33
N THR A 7 6.30 -3.65 -6.24
CA THR A 7 5.02 -4.37 -6.30
C THR A 7 3.93 -3.42 -6.79
N ALA A 8 3.76 -3.32 -8.11
CA ALA A 8 2.69 -2.57 -8.78
C ALA A 8 1.27 -3.16 -8.53
N GLY A 9 1.14 -4.22 -7.72
CA GLY A 9 -0.08 -5.01 -7.61
C GLY A 9 -1.07 -4.65 -6.48
N ARG A 10 -0.71 -3.81 -5.49
CA ARG A 10 -1.51 -3.73 -4.24
C ARG A 10 -2.34 -2.47 -4.03
N VAL A 11 -2.07 -1.37 -4.72
CA VAL A 11 -2.86 -0.13 -4.57
C VAL A 11 -3.75 0.04 -5.79
N ARG A 12 -5.04 -0.36 -5.69
CA ARG A 12 -6.00 -0.18 -6.78
C ARG A 12 -6.40 1.28 -6.98
N ASP A 13 -6.29 2.09 -5.93
CA ASP A 13 -6.93 3.41 -5.84
C ASP A 13 -6.02 4.61 -6.10
N PHE A 14 -5.01 4.44 -6.95
CA PHE A 14 -4.14 5.54 -7.40
C PHE A 14 -4.25 5.67 -8.92
N PRO A 15 -5.20 6.50 -9.45
CA PRO A 15 -5.45 6.63 -10.89
C PRO A 15 -4.20 7.00 -11.69
N ASP A 16 -3.33 7.80 -11.10
CA ASP A 16 -2.08 8.26 -11.70
C ASP A 16 -1.14 7.12 -12.12
N LYS A 17 -1.27 5.91 -11.53
CA LYS A 17 -0.49 4.74 -11.99
C LYS A 17 -0.82 4.32 -13.42
N PHE A 18 -1.95 4.78 -13.96
CA PHE A 18 -2.36 4.51 -15.34
C PHE A 18 -1.91 5.60 -16.32
N TYR A 19 -1.24 6.65 -15.86
CA TYR A 19 -0.72 7.73 -16.71
C TYR A 19 0.71 7.44 -17.22
N PHE A 20 0.98 6.19 -17.57
CA PHE A 20 2.25 5.75 -18.14
C PHE A 20 2.02 5.26 -19.56
N LEU A 21 2.88 5.71 -20.47
CA LEU A 21 2.91 5.28 -21.87
C LEU A 21 4.27 4.63 -22.13
N ASP A 22 4.26 3.35 -22.48
CA ASP A 22 5.47 2.64 -22.88
C ASP A 22 5.66 2.72 -24.40
N VAL A 23 6.77 3.33 -24.83
CA VAL A 23 7.17 3.38 -26.23
C VAL A 23 8.36 2.46 -26.45
N HIS A 24 8.14 1.37 -27.18
CA HIS A 24 9.19 0.38 -27.48
C HIS A 24 10.12 0.83 -28.62
N LEU A 25 10.94 1.86 -28.37
CA LEU A 25 11.82 2.48 -29.35
C LEU A 25 12.77 1.50 -30.04
N HIS A 26 13.27 0.48 -29.35
CA HIS A 26 14.18 -0.51 -29.94
C HIS A 26 13.59 -1.19 -31.18
N ARG A 27 12.30 -1.56 -31.14
CA ARG A 27 11.61 -2.18 -32.27
C ARG A 27 11.48 -1.22 -33.45
N CYS A 28 11.20 0.05 -33.18
CA CYS A 28 11.07 1.08 -34.21
C CYS A 28 12.41 1.40 -34.88
N LEU A 29 13.48 1.51 -34.08
CA LEU A 29 14.82 1.87 -34.58
C LEU A 29 15.49 0.73 -35.33
N GLN A 30 15.29 -0.52 -34.90
CA GLN A 30 15.82 -1.69 -35.59
C GLN A 30 15.22 -1.82 -36.99
N ALA A 31 13.91 -1.62 -37.13
CA ALA A 31 13.24 -1.63 -38.44
C ALA A 31 13.76 -0.52 -39.38
N ALA A 32 14.16 0.62 -38.81
CA ALA A 32 14.72 1.75 -39.55
C ALA A 32 16.25 1.67 -39.75
N GLN A 33 16.92 0.60 -39.28
CA GLN A 33 18.38 0.41 -39.37
C GLN A 33 19.18 1.61 -38.81
N MET A 34 18.66 2.25 -37.76
CA MET A 34 19.24 3.47 -37.18
C MET A 34 20.17 3.14 -36.00
N ASP A 35 21.37 2.66 -36.28
CA ASP A 35 22.30 2.14 -35.26
C ASP A 35 23.08 3.24 -34.50
N ARG A 36 23.03 4.50 -34.96
CA ARG A 36 23.83 5.63 -34.43
C ARG A 36 23.02 6.88 -34.08
N ALA A 37 21.70 6.78 -33.97
CA ALA A 37 20.85 7.93 -33.64
C ALA A 37 21.16 8.43 -32.22
N ARG A 38 21.58 9.70 -32.10
CA ARG A 38 21.79 10.38 -30.80
C ARG A 38 20.56 11.13 -30.30
N ARG A 39 19.61 11.40 -31.20
CA ARG A 39 18.36 12.11 -30.92
C ARG A 39 17.25 11.49 -31.72
N ILE A 40 16.10 11.32 -31.06
CA ILE A 40 14.87 10.82 -31.66
C ILE A 40 13.78 11.82 -31.31
N THR A 41 12.96 12.17 -32.29
CA THR A 41 11.78 13.01 -32.09
C THR A 41 10.55 12.15 -32.34
N LEU A 42 9.69 12.02 -31.33
CA LEU A 42 8.42 11.31 -31.45
C LEU A 42 7.30 12.32 -31.75
N HIS A 43 6.66 12.17 -32.90
CA HIS A 43 5.47 12.94 -33.27
C HIS A 43 4.23 12.09 -32.95
N LEU A 44 3.37 12.59 -32.05
CA LEU A 44 2.11 11.93 -31.69
C LEU A 44 0.97 12.58 -32.48
N ALA A 45 0.51 11.92 -33.52
CA ALA A 45 -0.69 12.33 -34.26
C ALA A 45 -1.94 11.69 -33.64
N ILE A 46 -2.94 12.51 -33.31
CA ILE A 46 -4.21 12.05 -32.75
C ILE A 46 -5.27 12.20 -33.85
N ASP A 47 -5.77 11.07 -34.33
CA ASP A 47 -6.82 11.04 -35.34
C ASP A 47 -8.22 11.27 -34.74
N SER A 48 -9.20 11.61 -35.57
CA SER A 48 -10.62 11.76 -35.20
C SER A 48 -10.92 12.86 -34.16
N VAL A 49 -10.07 13.89 -34.07
CA VAL A 49 -10.30 15.07 -33.22
C VAL A 49 -10.51 16.30 -34.09
N HIS A 50 -11.73 16.83 -34.10
CA HIS A 50 -12.03 18.09 -34.80
C HIS A 50 -11.30 19.26 -34.11
N ALA A 51 -10.74 20.19 -34.89
CA ALA A 51 -9.92 21.30 -34.38
C ALA A 51 -10.66 22.17 -33.34
N ASP A 52 -11.96 22.39 -33.54
CA ASP A 52 -12.78 23.18 -32.60
C ASP A 52 -13.43 22.35 -31.47
N SER A 53 -13.10 21.06 -31.37
CA SER A 53 -13.66 20.21 -30.31
C SER A 53 -13.10 20.55 -28.93
N ARG A 54 -13.87 20.26 -27.87
CA ARG A 54 -13.38 20.37 -26.48
C ARG A 54 -12.13 19.54 -26.22
N ILE A 55 -11.97 18.42 -26.94
CA ILE A 55 -10.80 17.55 -26.83
C ILE A 55 -9.57 18.25 -27.39
N ALA A 56 -9.65 18.85 -28.59
CA ALA A 56 -8.56 19.63 -29.16
C ALA A 56 -8.12 20.78 -28.25
N GLN A 57 -9.08 21.51 -27.67
CA GLN A 57 -8.81 22.60 -26.73
C GLN A 57 -8.11 22.11 -25.45
N ALA A 58 -8.48 20.93 -24.94
CA ALA A 58 -7.84 20.32 -23.77
C ALA A 58 -6.41 19.82 -24.06
N LEU A 59 -6.12 19.45 -25.31
CA LEU A 59 -4.80 18.99 -25.75
C LEU A 59 -3.86 20.14 -26.13
N ALA A 60 -4.40 21.31 -26.48
CA ALA A 60 -3.63 22.48 -26.92
C ALA A 60 -2.46 22.90 -25.98
N PRO A 61 -2.58 22.86 -24.64
CA PRO A 61 -1.48 23.23 -23.75
C PRO A 61 -0.44 22.12 -23.55
N ILE A 62 -0.63 20.91 -24.10
CA ILE A 62 0.29 19.79 -23.89
C ILE A 62 1.59 20.02 -24.66
N SER A 63 2.70 19.91 -23.97
CA SER A 63 4.06 20.07 -24.48
C SER A 63 5.00 19.01 -23.90
N ALA A 64 6.28 19.04 -24.30
CA ALA A 64 7.30 18.15 -23.74
C ALA A 64 7.46 18.31 -22.22
N ASP A 65 7.16 19.49 -21.65
CA ASP A 65 7.25 19.74 -20.21
C ASP A 65 6.18 18.97 -19.41
N ASN A 66 5.15 18.46 -20.08
CA ASN A 66 4.12 17.61 -19.48
C ASN A 66 4.49 16.12 -19.49
N VAL A 67 5.64 15.75 -20.06
CA VAL A 67 6.11 14.36 -20.18
C VAL A 67 7.33 14.13 -19.29
N GLY A 68 7.14 13.44 -18.18
CA GLY A 68 8.21 13.00 -17.29
C GLY A 68 8.83 11.69 -17.76
N LEU A 69 10.15 11.67 -17.99
CA LEU A 69 10.91 10.43 -18.18
C LEU A 69 11.50 9.96 -16.85
N PHE A 70 11.73 8.65 -16.71
CA PHE A 70 12.33 8.04 -15.51
C PHE A 70 11.52 8.27 -14.22
N CYS A 71 10.20 8.40 -14.35
CA CYS A 71 9.28 8.56 -13.23
C CYS A 71 8.66 7.20 -12.87
N THR A 72 8.37 6.98 -11.60
CA THR A 72 7.70 5.77 -11.12
C THR A 72 6.85 6.08 -9.89
N PRO A 73 5.65 5.50 -9.76
CA PRO A 73 4.88 5.67 -8.54
C PRO A 73 5.59 4.95 -7.38
N ILE A 74 5.63 5.60 -6.22
CA ILE A 74 6.19 5.03 -5.00
C ILE A 74 5.13 4.92 -3.91
N VAL A 75 5.31 3.97 -3.00
CA VAL A 75 4.47 3.80 -1.82
C VAL A 75 5.33 3.93 -0.56
N ASN A 76 4.78 4.56 0.48
CA ASN A 76 5.46 4.77 1.76
C ASN A 76 5.39 3.50 2.62
N LEU A 77 6.21 2.51 2.27
CA LEU A 77 6.38 1.26 3.00
C LEU A 77 7.87 0.98 3.21
N PHE A 78 8.22 0.53 4.40
CA PHE A 78 9.59 0.15 4.75
C PHE A 78 9.59 -1.00 5.75
N GLU A 79 10.67 -1.78 5.76
CA GLU A 79 10.83 -2.90 6.68
C GLU A 79 11.18 -2.42 8.08
N HIS A 80 10.64 -3.11 9.09
CA HIS A 80 10.98 -2.94 10.49
C HIS A 80 11.11 -4.31 11.14
N THR A 81 12.33 -4.83 11.14
CA THR A 81 12.67 -6.16 11.65
C THR A 81 12.90 -6.15 13.16
N GLY A 82 12.53 -7.24 13.83
CA GLY A 82 12.86 -7.44 15.23
C GLY A 82 12.13 -6.52 16.21
N ALA A 83 10.90 -6.10 15.88
CA ALA A 83 10.04 -5.37 16.80
C ALA A 83 9.78 -6.23 18.05
N LYS A 84 10.22 -5.76 19.22
CA LYS A 84 10.04 -6.50 20.48
C LYS A 84 8.69 -6.20 21.08
N LEU A 85 7.94 -7.26 21.41
CA LEU A 85 6.68 -7.19 22.12
C LEU A 85 6.87 -7.86 23.48
N SER A 86 6.51 -7.15 24.55
CA SER A 86 6.44 -7.77 25.89
C SER A 86 5.01 -8.17 26.17
N ARG A 87 4.81 -9.30 26.86
CA ARG A 87 3.49 -9.75 27.29
C ARG A 87 2.85 -8.67 28.17
N GLY A 88 1.60 -8.32 27.87
CA GLY A 88 0.81 -7.35 28.62
C GLY A 88 0.30 -7.89 29.96
N GLU A 89 -0.46 -7.05 30.66
CA GLU A 89 -1.12 -7.39 31.93
C GLU A 89 -2.24 -8.44 31.74
N ILE A 90 -2.90 -8.40 30.57
CA ILE A 90 -3.87 -9.41 30.18
C ILE A 90 -3.11 -10.63 29.67
N VAL A 91 -3.36 -11.79 30.30
CA VAL A 91 -2.79 -13.06 29.88
C VAL A 91 -3.16 -13.32 28.42
N ALA A 92 -2.14 -13.62 27.60
CA ALA A 92 -2.21 -13.83 26.15
C ALA A 92 -2.18 -12.60 25.23
N ASP A 93 -2.04 -11.37 25.74
CA ASP A 93 -1.94 -10.18 24.88
C ASP A 93 -0.50 -9.67 24.76
N TYR A 94 -0.07 -9.31 23.54
CA TYR A 94 1.26 -8.77 23.24
C TYR A 94 1.09 -7.47 22.43
N PRO A 95 1.12 -6.29 23.08
CA PRO A 95 1.02 -5.01 22.38
C PRO A 95 2.13 -4.84 21.35
N LEU A 96 1.75 -4.48 20.12
CA LEU A 96 2.67 -4.32 19.00
C LEU A 96 2.77 -2.84 18.63
N VAL A 97 3.84 -2.19 19.08
CA VAL A 97 4.08 -0.76 18.85
C VAL A 97 5.45 -0.58 18.18
N PRO A 98 5.52 -0.39 16.84
CA PRO A 98 6.78 -0.34 16.11
C PRO A 98 7.72 0.80 16.53
N LYS A 99 7.15 1.89 17.07
CA LYS A 99 7.92 3.05 17.53
C LYS A 99 7.36 3.58 18.86
N PRO A 100 7.71 2.97 20.00
CA PRO A 100 7.13 3.31 21.31
C PRO A 100 7.27 4.78 21.71
N ASN A 101 8.38 5.43 21.33
CA ASN A 101 8.63 6.84 21.64
C ASN A 101 7.76 7.81 20.84
N ARG A 102 7.25 7.39 19.66
CA ARG A 102 6.35 8.19 18.82
C ARG A 102 5.35 7.28 18.09
N PRO A 103 4.40 6.65 18.82
CA PRO A 103 3.53 5.62 18.27
C PRO A 103 2.70 6.13 17.09
N ALA A 104 2.17 7.35 17.20
CA ALA A 104 1.32 7.96 16.18
C ALA A 104 2.04 8.25 14.85
N MET A 105 3.38 8.20 14.79
CA MET A 105 4.12 8.42 13.54
C MET A 105 4.24 7.16 12.68
N ARG A 106 4.00 5.97 13.24
CA ARG A 106 4.24 4.69 12.54
C ARG A 106 2.98 3.85 12.52
N GLY A 107 2.62 3.37 11.33
CA GLY A 107 1.55 2.40 11.13
C GLY A 107 2.13 1.03 10.80
N ILE A 108 1.42 -0.02 11.17
CA ILE A 108 1.73 -1.40 10.77
C ILE A 108 0.93 -1.69 9.50
N TYR A 109 1.61 -2.03 8.42
CA TYR A 109 0.98 -2.45 7.16
C TYR A 109 0.78 -3.96 7.13
N SER A 110 1.82 -4.73 7.44
CA SER A 110 1.76 -6.18 7.58
C SER A 110 2.67 -6.67 8.70
N ILE A 111 2.32 -7.86 9.22
CA ILE A 111 3.13 -8.63 10.15
C ILE A 111 3.62 -9.83 9.35
N ASP A 112 4.91 -9.82 9.01
CA ASP A 112 5.47 -10.75 8.04
C ASP A 112 6.01 -12.02 8.72
N ALA A 113 6.55 -11.88 9.93
CA ALA A 113 6.95 -13.01 10.76
C ALA A 113 6.79 -12.69 12.25
N VAL A 114 6.49 -13.71 13.05
CA VAL A 114 6.50 -13.65 14.52
C VAL A 114 7.36 -14.79 15.04
N ARG A 115 8.24 -14.50 15.99
CA ARG A 115 9.21 -15.44 16.55
C ARG A 115 9.19 -15.41 18.06
N ASP A 116 9.39 -16.57 18.67
CA ASP A 116 9.68 -16.71 20.10
C ASP A 116 11.20 -16.53 20.31
N PRO A 117 11.67 -15.46 21.00
CA PRO A 117 13.10 -15.22 21.18
C PRO A 117 13.79 -16.27 22.06
N SER A 118 13.03 -17.08 22.82
CA SER A 118 13.61 -18.08 23.71
C SER A 118 14.20 -19.29 22.96
N ASP A 119 13.58 -19.67 21.85
CA ASP A 119 13.99 -20.83 21.04
C ASP A 119 14.22 -20.48 19.55
N GLY A 120 13.93 -19.24 19.14
CA GLY A 120 14.05 -18.76 17.77
C GLY A 120 12.94 -19.26 16.83
N ALA A 121 11.97 -20.01 17.33
CA ALA A 121 10.95 -20.66 16.53
C ALA A 121 10.00 -19.62 15.89
N VAL A 122 9.70 -19.81 14.60
CA VAL A 122 8.69 -19.02 13.90
C VAL A 122 7.30 -19.51 14.30
N ILE A 123 6.49 -18.61 14.83
CA ILE A 123 5.10 -18.88 15.15
C ILE A 123 4.27 -18.59 13.89
N PRO A 124 3.51 -19.56 13.34
CA PRO A 124 2.65 -19.34 12.19
C PRO A 124 1.44 -18.43 12.51
N SER A 125 0.95 -17.72 11.50
CA SER A 125 -0.34 -17.00 11.60
C SER A 125 -1.49 -18.00 11.68
N LEU A 126 -2.54 -17.69 12.44
CA LEU A 126 -3.77 -18.48 12.46
C LEU A 126 -4.42 -18.56 11.05
N ASN A 127 -4.22 -17.56 10.20
CA ASN A 127 -4.70 -17.58 8.81
C ASN A 127 -4.01 -18.64 7.94
N ALA A 128 -2.86 -19.16 8.37
CA ALA A 128 -2.17 -20.27 7.70
C ALA A 128 -2.61 -21.64 8.24
N TRP A 129 -3.64 -21.69 9.09
CA TRP A 129 -4.17 -22.92 9.63
C TRP A 129 -4.63 -23.86 8.50
N GLY A 130 -4.26 -25.14 8.61
CA GLY A 130 -4.46 -26.15 7.57
C GLY A 130 -3.29 -26.29 6.58
N THR A 131 -2.44 -25.26 6.44
CA THR A 131 -1.23 -25.33 5.58
C THR A 131 0.07 -25.45 6.36
N ARG A 132 0.06 -25.03 7.63
CA ARG A 132 1.21 -25.10 8.53
C ARG A 132 0.83 -25.86 9.80
N THR A 133 1.76 -26.70 10.25
CA THR A 133 1.68 -27.39 11.54
C THR A 133 2.34 -26.55 12.62
N GLY A 134 1.75 -26.54 13.81
CA GLY A 134 2.28 -25.79 14.94
C GLY A 134 1.39 -25.99 16.17
N GLU A 135 2.01 -26.00 17.35
CA GLU A 135 1.28 -26.06 18.63
C GLU A 135 0.66 -24.71 19.01
N ARG A 136 1.16 -23.63 18.42
CA ARG A 136 0.79 -22.25 18.71
C ARG A 136 0.71 -21.45 17.40
N PHE A 137 -0.30 -20.61 17.30
CA PHE A 137 -0.54 -19.69 16.20
C PHE A 137 -0.72 -18.29 16.74
N TRP A 138 -0.32 -17.27 15.98
CA TRP A 138 -0.61 -15.88 16.32
C TRP A 138 -1.82 -15.36 15.55
N LEU A 139 -2.63 -14.55 16.22
CA LEU A 139 -3.69 -13.76 15.61
C LEU A 139 -3.46 -12.29 15.96
N ALA A 140 -3.53 -11.42 14.95
CA ALA A 140 -3.46 -9.98 15.16
C ALA A 140 -4.83 -9.45 15.55
N ARG A 141 -4.89 -8.69 16.64
CA ARG A 141 -6.07 -7.97 17.11
C ARG A 141 -5.88 -6.48 16.82
N HIS A 142 -6.97 -5.85 16.38
CA HIS A 142 -7.01 -4.41 16.14
C HIS A 142 -8.09 -3.77 17.02
N ASP A 143 -7.70 -2.87 17.89
CA ASP A 143 -8.58 -2.09 18.75
C ASP A 143 -8.95 -0.75 18.08
N SER A 144 -10.19 -0.64 17.63
CA SER A 144 -10.72 0.57 16.98
C SER A 144 -10.79 1.78 17.92
N TYR A 145 -11.01 1.57 19.22
CA TYR A 145 -11.02 2.66 20.20
C TYR A 145 -9.60 3.22 20.37
N ALA A 146 -8.61 2.34 20.55
CA ALA A 146 -7.21 2.73 20.60
C ALA A 146 -6.75 3.38 19.30
N ALA A 147 -7.25 2.97 18.13
CA ALA A 147 -6.89 3.61 16.86
C ALA A 147 -7.30 5.10 16.80
N ILE A 148 -8.40 5.47 17.46
CA ILE A 148 -8.92 6.84 17.52
C ILE A 148 -8.22 7.64 18.62
N HIS A 149 -8.13 7.07 19.83
CA HIS A 149 -7.70 7.80 21.02
C HIS A 149 -6.19 7.67 21.31
N HIS A 150 -5.54 6.62 20.81
CA HIS A 150 -4.14 6.27 21.05
C HIS A 150 -3.45 5.77 19.77
N PRO A 151 -3.43 6.56 18.69
CA PRO A 151 -2.88 6.12 17.39
C PRO A 151 -1.43 5.64 17.53
N GLY A 152 -1.14 4.48 16.97
CA GLY A 152 0.11 3.74 17.14
C GLY A 152 0.05 2.58 18.12
N ARG A 153 -1.04 2.44 18.89
CA ARG A 153 -1.22 1.42 19.94
C ARG A 153 -2.44 0.53 19.72
N GLU A 154 -3.01 0.56 18.51
CA GLU A 154 -4.22 -0.17 18.15
C GLU A 154 -4.00 -1.65 17.85
N THR A 155 -2.76 -2.10 17.69
CA THR A 155 -2.47 -3.50 17.28
C THR A 155 -1.84 -4.28 18.41
N SER A 156 -2.34 -5.50 18.61
CA SER A 156 -1.72 -6.47 19.50
C SER A 156 -1.75 -7.87 18.89
N LEU A 157 -0.92 -8.77 19.42
CA LEU A 157 -0.91 -10.17 19.04
C LEU A 157 -1.45 -11.01 20.19
N VAL A 158 -2.21 -12.05 19.85
CA VAL A 158 -2.60 -13.11 20.79
C VAL A 158 -2.10 -14.46 20.31
N LEU A 159 -1.71 -15.33 21.25
CA LEU A 159 -1.25 -16.68 20.96
C LEU A 159 -2.34 -17.70 21.28
N LEU A 160 -2.71 -18.47 20.27
CA LEU A 160 -3.81 -19.43 20.30
C LEU A 160 -3.32 -20.82 19.86
N ARG A 161 -4.09 -21.85 20.19
CA ARG A 161 -4.01 -23.18 19.57
C ARG A 161 -4.86 -23.20 18.30
N ALA A 162 -4.74 -24.29 17.54
CA ALA A 162 -5.54 -24.52 16.33
C ALA A 162 -7.06 -24.50 16.57
N ASP A 163 -7.51 -24.90 17.76
CA ASP A 163 -8.92 -24.91 18.17
C ASP A 163 -9.43 -23.53 18.66
N GLY A 164 -8.59 -22.49 18.60
CA GLY A 164 -8.93 -21.14 19.06
C GLY A 164 -8.81 -20.94 20.58
N THR A 165 -8.42 -21.95 21.34
CA THR A 165 -8.14 -21.81 22.78
C THR A 165 -6.77 -21.18 23.02
N ALA A 166 -6.51 -20.72 24.25
CA ALA A 166 -5.25 -20.11 24.62
C ALA A 166 -4.06 -21.08 24.44
N ALA A 167 -2.94 -20.59 23.90
CA ALA A 167 -1.71 -21.37 23.77
C ALA A 167 -1.16 -21.80 25.14
N ALA A 168 -0.69 -23.05 25.27
CA ALA A 168 -0.15 -23.56 26.54
C ALA A 168 1.17 -22.87 26.95
N LYS A 169 2.07 -22.62 25.99
CA LYS A 169 3.33 -21.90 26.22
C LYS A 169 3.17 -20.44 25.77
N MET A 170 3.22 -19.51 26.73
CA MET A 170 3.19 -18.06 26.48
C MET A 170 4.52 -17.43 26.91
N PRO A 171 5.43 -17.09 25.98
CA PRO A 171 6.70 -16.46 26.33
C PRO A 171 6.48 -15.07 26.92
N LEU A 172 7.46 -14.53 27.63
CA LEU A 172 7.40 -13.15 28.14
C LEU A 172 7.59 -12.12 27.02
N GLN A 173 8.27 -12.51 25.94
CA GLN A 173 8.55 -11.64 24.80
C GLN A 173 8.31 -12.36 23.49
N LEU A 174 7.94 -11.59 22.48
CA LEU A 174 7.90 -11.99 21.08
C LEU A 174 8.74 -11.01 20.26
N SER A 175 9.22 -11.48 19.11
CA SER A 175 9.84 -10.64 18.09
C SER A 175 9.00 -10.70 16.83
N ALA A 176 8.73 -9.56 16.20
CA ALA A 176 8.00 -9.50 14.95
C ALA A 176 8.76 -8.74 13.87
N ASP A 177 8.70 -9.26 12.64
CA ASP A 177 9.16 -8.56 11.44
C ASP A 177 7.94 -7.94 10.77
N LEU A 178 8.01 -6.64 10.50
CA LEU A 178 6.88 -5.84 10.07
C LEU A 178 7.20 -5.08 8.79
N ALA A 179 6.20 -4.91 7.93
CA ALA A 179 6.17 -3.78 7.01
C ALA A 179 5.45 -2.61 7.69
N CYS A 180 6.10 -1.46 7.72
CA CYS A 180 5.59 -0.24 8.36
C CYS A 180 5.38 0.88 7.36
N THR A 181 4.57 1.85 7.76
CA THR A 181 4.33 3.10 7.04
C THR A 181 4.49 4.30 7.98
N ASN A 182 4.71 5.49 7.43
CA ASN A 182 4.70 6.75 8.17
C ASN A 182 3.29 7.37 8.29
N ARG A 183 2.22 6.59 8.07
CA ARG A 183 0.82 7.05 8.08
C ARG A 183 0.63 8.27 7.16
N ASP A 184 -0.11 9.28 7.62
CA ASP A 184 -0.41 10.51 6.88
C ASP A 184 0.72 11.54 6.87
N TRP A 185 1.88 11.25 7.47
CA TRP A 185 2.98 12.22 7.45
C TRP A 185 3.47 12.60 6.04
N PRO A 186 3.61 11.67 5.07
CA PRO A 186 4.05 12.03 3.73
C PRO A 186 3.13 13.02 3.03
N SER A 187 1.82 13.01 3.29
CA SER A 187 0.90 13.95 2.64
C SER A 187 1.07 15.39 3.12
N ARG A 188 1.87 15.61 4.18
CA ARG A 188 2.12 16.91 4.81
C ARG A 188 3.51 17.48 4.53
N ILE A 189 4.39 16.75 3.84
CA ILE A 189 5.73 17.25 3.53
C ILE A 189 5.65 18.31 2.42
N ARG A 190 6.63 19.22 2.40
CA ARG A 190 6.80 20.12 1.25
C ARG A 190 7.60 19.39 0.17
N ILE A 191 7.18 19.55 -1.08
CA ILE A 191 7.85 19.00 -2.26
C ILE A 191 8.37 20.12 -3.17
N GLY A 192 9.21 19.79 -4.15
CA GLY A 192 9.77 20.75 -5.11
C GLY A 192 11.08 21.38 -4.66
N SER A 193 11.79 20.79 -3.71
CA SER A 193 13.10 21.26 -3.27
C SER A 193 14.13 21.18 -4.41
N PRO A 194 14.96 22.23 -4.64
CA PRO A 194 16.04 22.18 -5.64
C PRO A 194 17.05 21.04 -5.39
N MET A 195 17.21 20.62 -4.13
CA MET A 195 18.11 19.55 -3.70
C MET A 195 17.47 18.15 -3.71
N GLY A 196 16.19 18.06 -4.09
CA GLY A 196 15.41 16.82 -3.99
C GLY A 196 14.56 16.77 -2.71
N ASP A 197 13.50 15.96 -2.78
CA ASP A 197 12.47 15.82 -1.74
C ASP A 197 12.68 14.57 -0.88
N LEU A 198 13.32 13.54 -1.44
CA LEU A 198 13.59 12.28 -0.76
C LEU A 198 15.08 11.94 -0.83
N LYS A 199 15.53 11.12 0.13
CA LYS A 199 16.88 10.57 0.17
C LYS A 199 16.80 9.07 -0.06
N ASN A 200 17.81 8.54 -0.76
CA ASN A 200 18.00 7.10 -0.84
C ASN A 200 18.73 6.63 0.43
N GLU A 201 18.06 5.81 1.25
CA GLU A 201 18.62 5.33 2.53
C GLU A 201 19.65 4.21 2.32
N ASN A 202 19.62 3.51 1.17
CA ASN A 202 20.32 2.24 0.98
C ASN A 202 21.49 2.28 -0.01
N ASP A 203 21.85 3.43 -0.59
CA ASP A 203 22.71 3.48 -1.78
C ASP A 203 23.86 4.49 -1.72
N GLN A 204 24.97 4.13 -2.38
CA GLN A 204 26.25 4.85 -2.38
C GLN A 204 26.33 5.97 -3.43
N VAL A 205 25.39 6.02 -4.38
CA VAL A 205 25.39 7.03 -5.45
C VAL A 205 24.40 8.14 -5.13
N PRO A 206 24.85 9.41 -5.04
CA PRO A 206 23.95 10.53 -4.82
C PRO A 206 23.05 10.73 -6.05
N CYS A 207 21.75 10.48 -5.87
CA CYS A 207 20.72 10.80 -6.87
C CYS A 207 19.71 11.78 -6.29
N LYS A 208 19.26 12.73 -7.13
CA LYS A 208 18.20 13.67 -6.78
C LYS A 208 16.85 12.99 -7.02
N ILE A 209 16.07 12.81 -5.95
CA ILE A 209 14.71 12.27 -6.02
C ILE A 209 13.73 13.42 -5.80
N THR A 210 12.92 13.74 -6.81
CA THR A 210 11.90 14.81 -6.74
C THR A 210 10.52 14.21 -6.91
N LEU A 211 9.59 14.64 -6.07
CA LEU A 211 8.19 14.23 -6.14
C LEU A 211 7.46 15.13 -7.14
N LEU A 212 6.81 14.52 -8.12
CA LEU A 212 6.03 15.26 -9.14
C LEU A 212 4.66 15.72 -8.62
N LYS A 213 4.14 15.06 -7.59
CA LYS A 213 2.84 15.34 -6.99
C LYS A 213 2.93 15.14 -5.48
N GLN A 214 2.04 15.81 -4.77
CA GLN A 214 1.90 15.66 -3.33
C GLN A 214 1.56 14.19 -3.00
N PRO A 215 2.23 13.55 -2.03
CA PRO A 215 1.85 12.22 -1.58
C PRO A 215 0.39 12.20 -1.10
N THR A 216 -0.33 11.13 -1.44
CA THR A 216 -1.73 10.99 -1.04
C THR A 216 -1.85 10.74 0.47
N PRO A 217 -2.94 11.17 1.11
CA PRO A 217 -3.30 10.70 2.45
C PRO A 217 -3.41 9.17 2.49
N THR A 218 -3.25 8.60 3.68
CA THR A 218 -3.49 7.18 3.91
C THR A 218 -4.97 6.89 3.75
N TYR A 219 -5.30 5.88 2.96
CA TYR A 219 -6.65 5.38 2.86
C TYR A 219 -6.83 4.17 3.79
N SER A 220 -7.97 4.10 4.48
CA SER A 220 -8.40 2.93 5.23
C SER A 220 -9.84 2.62 4.84
N ALA A 221 -10.09 1.38 4.39
CA ALA A 221 -11.45 0.92 4.11
C ALA A 221 -12.30 0.89 5.39
N SER A 222 -13.62 1.07 5.25
CA SER A 222 -14.54 0.94 6.39
C SER A 222 -14.43 -0.47 6.99
N ARG A 223 -14.27 -0.51 8.32
CA ARG A 223 -14.19 -1.74 9.11
C ARG A 223 -15.48 -2.04 9.88
N GLU A 224 -16.58 -1.36 9.55
CA GLU A 224 -17.89 -1.60 10.16
C GLU A 224 -18.36 -3.04 9.90
N ALA A 225 -19.11 -3.63 10.84
CA ALA A 225 -19.56 -5.01 10.73
C ALA A 225 -20.35 -5.27 9.43
N GLU A 226 -21.27 -4.37 9.06
CA GLU A 226 -22.02 -4.47 7.80
C GLU A 226 -21.12 -4.39 6.55
N ALA A 227 -20.03 -3.63 6.63
CA ALA A 227 -19.06 -3.51 5.55
C ALA A 227 -18.32 -4.84 5.35
N GLN A 228 -17.93 -5.50 6.44
CA GLN A 228 -17.28 -6.81 6.41
C GLN A 228 -18.21 -7.91 5.90
N TRP A 229 -19.45 -7.95 6.38
CA TRP A 229 -20.46 -8.92 5.93
C TRP A 229 -20.79 -8.78 4.44
N ARG A 230 -20.83 -7.56 3.90
CA ARG A 230 -21.00 -7.32 2.47
C ARG A 230 -19.89 -7.97 1.64
N VAL A 231 -18.64 -7.90 2.08
CA VAL A 231 -17.53 -8.56 1.40
C VAL A 231 -17.73 -10.08 1.42
N ILE A 232 -18.05 -10.66 2.57
CA ILE A 232 -18.28 -12.11 2.70
C ILE A 232 -19.41 -12.57 1.78
N ALA A 233 -20.56 -11.89 1.81
CA ALA A 233 -21.72 -12.21 0.99
C ALA A 233 -21.43 -12.16 -0.52
N LEU A 234 -20.50 -11.32 -0.97
CA LEU A 234 -20.12 -11.17 -2.37
C LEU A 234 -18.95 -12.10 -2.78
N THR A 235 -18.30 -12.78 -1.83
CA THR A 235 -17.27 -13.80 -2.11
C THR A 235 -17.85 -15.21 -2.29
N THR A 236 -19.08 -15.44 -1.84
CA THR A 236 -19.79 -16.69 -2.13
C THR A 236 -20.32 -16.65 -3.55
N ALA A 237 -20.02 -17.68 -4.35
CA ALA A 237 -20.47 -17.77 -5.74
C ALA A 237 -22.00 -17.69 -5.81
N ASN A 238 -22.52 -16.54 -6.19
CA ASN A 238 -23.94 -16.34 -6.38
C ASN A 238 -24.18 -15.65 -7.72
N LEU A 239 -24.69 -16.42 -8.70
CA LEU A 239 -24.91 -15.95 -10.08
C LEU A 239 -25.87 -14.74 -10.16
N THR A 240 -26.71 -14.52 -9.15
CA THR A 240 -27.65 -13.39 -9.11
C THR A 240 -26.97 -12.05 -8.82
N GLN A 241 -25.70 -12.02 -8.40
CA GLN A 241 -24.99 -10.79 -8.04
C GLN A 241 -24.54 -9.94 -9.25
N LEU A 242 -24.56 -10.49 -10.46
CA LEU A 242 -24.19 -9.78 -11.71
C LEU A 242 -25.41 -9.43 -12.58
N THR A 243 -26.63 -9.66 -12.10
CA THR A 243 -27.85 -9.21 -12.77
C THR A 243 -28.14 -7.74 -12.44
N ARG A 244 -29.09 -7.13 -13.16
CA ARG A 244 -29.53 -5.74 -12.87
C ARG A 244 -30.02 -5.55 -11.43
N GLU A 245 -30.55 -6.61 -10.80
CA GLU A 245 -31.04 -6.57 -9.42
C GLU A 245 -29.90 -6.48 -8.39
N GLY A 246 -28.73 -7.06 -8.68
CA GLY A 246 -27.54 -6.98 -7.82
C GLY A 246 -26.70 -5.70 -8.01
N TRP A 247 -27.03 -4.87 -9.01
CA TRP A 247 -26.27 -3.65 -9.33
C TRP A 247 -26.15 -2.65 -8.16
N PRO A 248 -27.22 -2.34 -7.40
CA PRO A 248 -27.13 -1.43 -6.26
C PRO A 248 -26.14 -1.91 -5.19
N ASP A 249 -26.14 -3.21 -4.89
CA ASP A 249 -25.24 -3.83 -3.90
C ASP A 249 -23.79 -3.85 -4.38
N PHE A 250 -23.57 -4.13 -5.67
CA PHE A 250 -22.25 -4.01 -6.29
C PHE A 250 -21.71 -2.57 -6.20
N VAL A 251 -22.52 -1.56 -6.54
CA VAL A 251 -22.12 -0.15 -6.42
C VAL A 251 -21.82 0.21 -4.95
N LYS A 252 -22.62 -0.31 -4.01
CA LYS A 252 -22.40 -0.11 -2.56
C LYS A 252 -21.06 -0.71 -2.12
N LEU A 253 -20.70 -1.90 -2.60
CA LEU A 253 -19.39 -2.52 -2.38
C LEU A 253 -18.27 -1.68 -3.01
N MET A 254 -18.39 -1.28 -4.27
CA MET A 254 -17.35 -0.50 -4.95
C MET A 254 -17.10 0.83 -4.24
N ARG A 255 -18.15 1.49 -3.72
CA ARG A 255 -18.01 2.70 -2.89
C ARG A 255 -17.31 2.43 -1.57
N GLN A 256 -17.55 1.27 -0.95
CA GLN A 256 -16.88 0.87 0.28
C GLN A 256 -15.38 0.63 0.07
N LEU A 257 -14.99 0.12 -1.09
CA LEU A 257 -13.59 -0.12 -1.47
C LEU A 257 -12.88 1.12 -2.02
N ALA A 258 -13.64 2.10 -2.49
CA ALA A 258 -13.09 3.34 -3.02
C ALA A 258 -12.64 4.29 -1.89
N PRO A 259 -11.57 5.08 -2.11
CA PRO A 259 -11.23 6.20 -1.24
C PRO A 259 -12.40 7.15 -1.07
N SER A 260 -12.64 7.59 0.16
CA SER A 260 -13.56 8.69 0.41
C SER A 260 -13.05 9.90 -0.36
N THR A 261 -13.74 10.27 -1.43
CA THR A 261 -13.50 11.52 -2.17
C THR A 261 -13.98 12.71 -1.32
N SER A 262 -13.43 12.87 -0.11
CA SER A 262 -13.82 13.92 0.83
C SER A 262 -12.56 14.60 1.37
N ALA A 263 -11.82 15.20 0.46
CA ALA A 263 -11.00 16.38 0.72
C ALA A 263 -11.10 17.32 -0.49
N ARG A 264 -12.33 17.63 -0.93
CA ARG A 264 -12.55 18.91 -1.61
C ARG A 264 -12.53 19.97 -0.52
N PHE A 265 -11.52 20.83 -0.59
CA PHE A 265 -11.38 22.13 0.05
C PHE A 265 -12.61 22.57 0.85
N ARG A 266 -12.52 22.54 2.18
CA ARG A 266 -13.21 23.53 3.01
C ARG A 266 -12.26 24.73 3.10
N SER A 267 -12.47 25.69 2.21
CA SER A 267 -12.09 27.09 2.42
C SER A 267 -13.03 27.70 3.45
#